data_AF-U3TAM8-F1
#
_entry.id   AF-U3TAM8-F1
#
_cell.length_a   1.000
_cell.length_b   1.000
_cell.length_c   1.000
_cell.angle_alpha   90.00
_cell.angle_beta   90.00
_cell.angle_gamma   90.00
#
_symmetry.space_group_name_H-M   'P 1'
#
loop_
_entity.id
_entity.type
_entity.pdbx_description
1 polymer ?
#
loop_
_entity_poly.entity_id
_entity_poly.type
_entity_poly.pdbx_seq_one_letter_code
_entity_poly.pdbx_strand_id
1 'polypeptide(L)'
;MYLNSFNLSPVVLAAIAAVALFAGGVSGYLYASSTIGGELVQAEERLSKANERVEQLESSLSQFSYPRSVSLPKDWVREGPVIPMMGQHVVNYGNMPLGPILLLGNDGSLIGMEYMFTLDMLEEATVMTPNGPESILELEGLPVTIPDLGITPAVNHMNIEYLPHGHEGFDQPHFDIHIYFVDEETLTNLTT
;
A
#
# COMPACT_ATOMS: atom_id res chain seq x y z
N MET A 1 -2.25 -19.77 -57.71
CA MET A 1 -1.57 -18.68 -56.99
C MET A 1 -1.13 -19.28 -55.65
N TYR A 2 0.17 -19.52 -55.50
CA TYR A 2 0.76 -20.16 -54.33
C TYR A 2 0.65 -19.22 -53.12
N LEU A 3 0.10 -19.70 -52.02
CA LEU A 3 0.39 -19.17 -50.67
C LEU A 3 0.92 -20.35 -49.85
N ASN A 4 2.22 -20.30 -49.58
CA ASN A 4 2.91 -21.24 -48.71
C ASN A 4 2.29 -21.19 -47.32
N SER A 5 1.80 -22.32 -46.83
CA SER A 5 1.49 -22.51 -45.42
C SER A 5 2.79 -22.53 -44.64
N PHE A 6 3.09 -21.45 -43.91
CA PHE A 6 4.12 -21.47 -42.89
C PHE A 6 3.66 -22.42 -41.77
N ASN A 7 4.26 -23.61 -41.69
CA ASN A 7 4.14 -24.49 -40.53
C ASN A 7 4.96 -23.88 -39.39
N LEU A 8 4.35 -22.94 -38.68
CA LEU A 8 4.93 -22.42 -37.44
C LEU A 8 4.79 -23.49 -36.35
N SER A 9 5.84 -23.68 -35.56
CA SER A 9 5.79 -24.66 -34.47
C SER A 9 4.78 -24.22 -33.40
N PRO A 10 4.22 -25.15 -32.61
CA PRO A 10 3.26 -24.83 -31.55
C PRO A 10 3.77 -23.75 -30.57
N VAL A 11 5.08 -23.70 -30.35
CA VAL A 11 5.73 -22.71 -29.49
C VAL A 11 5.68 -21.30 -30.09
N VAL A 12 5.82 -21.18 -31.42
CA VAL A 12 5.75 -19.89 -32.11
C VAL A 12 4.30 -19.38 -32.16
N LEU A 13 3.31 -20.27 -32.32
CA LEU A 13 1.90 -19.89 -32.18
C LEU A 13 1.57 -19.40 -30.76
N ALA A 14 2.07 -20.09 -29.73
CA ALA A 14 1.86 -19.70 -28.34
C ALA A 14 2.50 -18.33 -28.02
N ALA A 15 3.68 -18.04 -28.58
CA ALA A 15 4.33 -16.74 -28.44
C ALA A 15 3.55 -15.62 -29.13
N ILE A 16 3.00 -15.86 -30.32
CA ILE A 16 2.18 -14.88 -31.04
C ILE A 16 0.86 -14.61 -30.30
N ALA A 17 0.23 -15.64 -29.73
CA ALA A 17 -0.97 -15.51 -28.92
C ALA A 17 -0.74 -14.75 -27.61
N ALA A 18 0.41 -14.99 -26.95
CA ALA A 18 0.80 -14.24 -25.75
C ALA A 18 1.08 -12.76 -26.07
N VAL A 19 1.73 -12.46 -27.20
CA VAL A 19 1.95 -11.08 -27.65
C VAL A 19 0.64 -10.37 -28.00
N ALA A 20 -0.33 -11.08 -28.59
CA ALA A 20 -1.67 -10.52 -28.86
C ALA A 20 -2.46 -10.21 -27.59
N LEU A 21 -2.30 -11.00 -26.52
CA LEU A 21 -2.92 -10.78 -25.20
C LEU A 21 -2.40 -9.51 -24.49
N PHE A 22 -1.15 -9.12 -24.73
CA PHE A 22 -0.56 -7.91 -24.14
C PHE A 22 -0.72 -6.65 -25.01
N ALA A 23 -1.01 -6.79 -26.31
CA ALA A 23 -0.99 -5.66 -27.25
C ALA A 23 -2.34 -5.01 -27.56
N GLY A 24 -3.48 -5.60 -27.16
CA GLY A 24 -4.74 -4.86 -27.27
C GLY A 24 -6.01 -5.69 -27.19
N GLY A 25 -6.89 -5.27 -26.29
CA GLY A 25 -8.33 -5.13 -26.51
C GLY A 25 -9.09 -6.39 -26.93
N VAL A 26 -9.88 -6.91 -25.98
CA VAL A 26 -11.07 -7.74 -26.16
C VAL A 26 -11.65 -7.68 -27.58
N SER A 27 -11.48 -8.74 -28.39
CA SER A 27 -12.56 -9.32 -29.21
C SER A 27 -12.09 -10.55 -30.00
N GLY A 28 -12.66 -11.71 -29.63
CA GLY A 28 -13.14 -12.78 -30.50
C GLY A 28 -12.16 -13.55 -31.39
N TYR A 29 -12.09 -14.89 -31.21
CA TYR A 29 -11.98 -15.81 -32.34
C TYR A 29 -12.65 -17.17 -32.06
N LEU A 30 -13.63 -17.51 -32.91
CA LEU A 30 -14.07 -18.88 -33.22
C LEU A 30 -12.99 -19.55 -34.10
N TYR A 31 -12.65 -20.84 -33.90
CA TYR A 31 -12.64 -21.84 -34.98
C TYR A 31 -12.46 -23.30 -34.50
N ALA A 32 -12.94 -24.21 -35.34
CA ALA A 32 -13.29 -25.62 -35.13
C ALA A 32 -12.13 -26.64 -35.10
N SER A 33 -12.36 -27.78 -34.44
CA SER A 33 -12.14 -29.16 -34.93
C SER A 33 -12.48 -30.18 -33.82
N SER A 34 -12.93 -31.37 -34.17
CA SER A 34 -13.67 -32.31 -33.31
C SER A 34 -12.84 -33.16 -32.33
N THR A 35 -11.53 -32.92 -32.20
CA THR A 35 -10.69 -33.41 -31.08
C THR A 35 -10.47 -32.33 -30.02
N ILE A 36 -10.93 -31.11 -30.29
CA ILE A 36 -10.72 -29.91 -29.50
C ILE A 36 -11.80 -29.76 -28.42
N GLY A 37 -12.93 -30.50 -28.47
CA GLY A 37 -14.03 -30.34 -27.50
C GLY A 37 -13.63 -30.60 -26.03
N GLY A 38 -12.78 -31.59 -25.76
CA GLY A 38 -12.31 -31.86 -24.39
C GLY A 38 -11.28 -30.85 -23.90
N GLU A 39 -10.40 -30.38 -24.79
CA GLU A 39 -9.37 -29.38 -24.47
C GLU A 39 -9.96 -27.96 -24.40
N LEU A 40 -10.95 -27.63 -25.24
CA LEU A 40 -11.75 -26.39 -25.16
C LEU A 40 -12.55 -26.34 -23.88
N VAL A 41 -13.24 -27.41 -23.50
CA VAL A 41 -13.98 -27.45 -22.22
C VAL A 41 -13.03 -27.28 -21.03
N GLN A 42 -11.85 -27.91 -21.05
CA GLN A 42 -10.84 -27.69 -20.01
C GLN A 42 -10.27 -26.27 -20.04
N ALA A 43 -10.09 -25.67 -21.21
CA ALA A 43 -9.62 -24.29 -21.35
C ALA A 43 -10.68 -23.28 -20.86
N GLU A 44 -11.95 -23.49 -21.19
CA GLU A 44 -13.09 -22.69 -20.73
C GLU A 44 -13.27 -22.79 -19.21
N GLU A 45 -13.13 -23.99 -18.63
CA GLU A 45 -13.18 -24.19 -17.19
C GLU A 45 -12.01 -23.50 -16.46
N ARG A 46 -10.80 -23.58 -17.03
CA ARG A 46 -9.61 -22.87 -16.52
C ARG A 46 -9.77 -21.36 -16.62
N LEU A 47 -10.34 -20.87 -17.72
CA LEU A 47 -10.60 -19.44 -17.93
C LEU A 47 -11.66 -18.93 -16.95
N SER A 48 -12.75 -19.69 -16.73
CA SER A 48 -13.78 -19.37 -15.74
C SER A 48 -13.19 -19.27 -14.33
N LYS A 49 -12.37 -20.26 -13.93
CA LYS A 49 -11.69 -20.25 -12.62
C LYS A 49 -10.69 -19.11 -12.49
N ALA A 50 -9.98 -18.76 -13.57
CA ALA A 50 -9.09 -17.62 -13.58
C ALA A 50 -9.85 -16.29 -13.42
N ASN A 51 -10.99 -16.14 -14.09
CA ASN A 51 -11.84 -14.95 -13.96
C ASN A 51 -12.43 -14.84 -12.56
N GLU A 52 -12.94 -15.92 -11.97
CA GLU A 52 -13.39 -15.93 -10.57
C GLU A 52 -12.25 -15.54 -9.61
N ARG A 53 -11.03 -16.00 -9.88
CA ARG A 53 -9.84 -15.64 -9.09
C ARG A 53 -9.49 -14.16 -9.25
N VAL A 54 -9.58 -13.62 -10.46
CA VAL A 54 -9.38 -12.19 -10.74
C VAL A 54 -10.44 -11.37 -10.02
N GLU A 55 -11.73 -11.71 -10.11
CA GLU A 55 -12.80 -11.02 -9.39
C GLU A 55 -12.62 -11.08 -7.87
N GLN A 56 -12.17 -12.22 -7.32
CA GLN A 56 -11.82 -12.34 -5.90
C GLN A 56 -10.62 -11.48 -5.51
N LEU A 57 -9.60 -11.41 -6.37
CA LEU A 57 -8.42 -10.58 -6.15
C LEU A 57 -8.77 -9.10 -6.27
N GLU A 58 -9.53 -8.69 -7.28
CA GLU A 58 -10.04 -7.33 -7.46
C GLU A 58 -10.95 -6.92 -6.29
N SER A 59 -11.84 -7.81 -5.84
CA SER A 59 -12.64 -7.60 -4.64
C SER A 59 -11.78 -7.47 -3.38
N SER A 60 -10.76 -8.32 -3.21
CA SER A 60 -9.82 -8.23 -2.09
C SER A 60 -9.00 -6.94 -2.15
N LEU A 61 -8.52 -6.53 -3.33
CA LEU A 61 -7.81 -5.27 -3.58
C LEU A 61 -8.71 -4.05 -3.40
N SER A 62 -10.01 -4.16 -3.70
CA SER A 62 -11.00 -3.10 -3.43
C SER A 62 -11.25 -2.91 -1.93
N GLN A 63 -10.99 -3.94 -1.10
CA GLN A 63 -10.99 -3.80 0.35
C GLN A 63 -9.75 -3.06 0.87
N PHE A 64 -8.67 -3.00 0.07
CA PHE A 64 -7.52 -2.11 0.23
C PHE A 64 -7.73 -0.73 -0.44
N SER A 65 -8.98 -0.36 -0.75
CA SER A 65 -9.28 0.96 -1.29
C SER A 65 -8.92 2.07 -0.31
N TYR A 66 -7.96 2.86 -0.76
CA TYR A 66 -7.52 4.11 -0.17
C TYR A 66 -8.34 5.29 -0.70
N PRO A 67 -8.56 6.34 0.12
CA PRO A 67 -8.47 6.40 1.57
C PRO A 67 -9.87 6.45 2.22
N ARG A 68 -10.00 5.94 3.46
CA ARG A 68 -11.27 5.96 4.21
C ARG A 68 -11.25 7.08 5.23
N SER A 69 -12.35 7.81 5.35
CA SER A 69 -12.62 8.62 6.54
C SER A 69 -12.61 7.70 7.77
N VAL A 70 -11.81 8.06 8.76
CA VAL A 70 -11.69 7.30 10.01
C VAL A 70 -12.47 7.99 11.13
N SER A 71 -13.16 7.19 11.95
CA SER A 71 -13.72 7.70 13.20
C SER A 71 -12.59 7.80 14.22
N LEU A 72 -12.23 9.03 14.60
CA LEU A 72 -11.20 9.26 15.60
C LEU A 72 -11.68 8.81 16.99
N PRO A 73 -10.83 8.14 17.79
CA PRO A 73 -11.14 7.88 19.19
C PRO A 73 -11.22 9.20 19.96
N LYS A 74 -11.96 9.21 21.07
CA LYS A 74 -12.34 10.43 21.80
C LYS A 74 -11.14 11.29 22.24
N ASP A 75 -10.01 10.65 22.53
CA ASP A 75 -8.83 11.30 23.12
C ASP A 75 -7.81 11.78 22.07
N TRP A 76 -8.14 11.63 20.78
CA TRP A 76 -7.33 12.11 19.67
C TRP A 76 -7.74 13.51 19.27
N VAL A 77 -6.77 14.43 19.22
CA VAL A 77 -6.97 15.87 19.02
C VAL A 77 -6.40 16.29 17.69
N ARG A 78 -7.17 17.05 16.89
CA ARG A 78 -6.68 17.66 15.65
C ARG A 78 -5.81 18.86 16.00
N GLU A 79 -4.57 18.84 15.55
CA GLU A 79 -3.59 19.89 15.74
C GLU A 79 -3.35 20.64 14.43
N GLY A 80 -3.48 21.97 14.50
CA GLY A 80 -3.19 22.85 13.39
C GLY A 80 -4.06 22.69 12.14
N PRO A 81 -3.69 23.39 11.05
CA PRO A 81 -4.33 23.26 9.75
C PRO A 81 -3.88 21.97 9.04
N VAL A 82 -4.51 21.67 7.90
CA VAL A 82 -3.96 20.72 6.93
C VAL A 82 -2.70 21.33 6.33
N ILE A 83 -1.59 20.60 6.40
CA ILE A 83 -0.32 21.03 5.83
C ILE A 83 -0.11 20.28 4.50
N PRO A 84 0.28 20.96 3.41
CA PRO A 84 0.57 20.31 2.14
C PRO A 84 1.55 19.16 2.32
N MET A 85 1.27 18.02 1.68
CA MET A 85 2.03 16.77 1.76
C MET A 85 2.05 16.07 3.13
N MET A 86 1.49 16.65 4.20
CA MET A 86 1.45 16.03 5.53
C MET A 86 0.03 15.84 6.06
N GLY A 87 -0.96 16.58 5.56
CA GLY A 87 -2.33 16.51 6.10
C GLY A 87 -2.51 17.30 7.39
N GLN A 88 -3.68 17.15 8.00
CA GLN A 88 -3.95 17.59 9.35
C GLN A 88 -3.42 16.56 10.32
N HIS A 89 -2.59 17.03 11.24
CA HIS A 89 -2.02 16.21 12.29
C HIS A 89 -3.09 15.93 13.34
N VAL A 90 -3.19 14.68 13.75
CA VAL A 90 -4.07 14.25 14.84
C VAL A 90 -3.25 13.48 15.84
N VAL A 91 -3.20 14.00 17.06
CA VAL A 91 -2.32 13.51 18.12
C VAL A 91 -3.11 12.87 19.24
N ASN A 92 -2.55 11.83 19.85
CA ASN A 92 -2.91 11.44 21.20
C ASN A 92 -1.74 11.85 22.10
N TYR A 93 -1.99 12.79 23.01
CA TYR A 93 -0.96 13.32 23.91
C TYR A 93 -0.33 12.26 24.83
N GLY A 94 -1.01 11.13 25.07
CA GLY A 94 -0.44 10.00 25.81
C GLY A 94 0.68 9.28 25.06
N ASN A 95 0.79 9.48 23.75
CA ASN A 95 1.80 8.88 22.89
C ASN A 95 2.95 9.84 22.54
N MET A 96 2.82 11.11 22.91
CA MET A 96 3.84 12.13 22.63
C MET A 96 5.03 11.98 23.60
N PRO A 97 6.26 12.33 23.18
CA PRO A 97 6.61 12.96 21.90
C PRO A 97 6.80 11.98 20.71
N LEU A 98 6.78 10.67 20.93
CA LEU A 98 7.11 9.69 19.88
C LEU A 98 6.04 9.56 18.77
N GLY A 99 4.76 9.58 19.14
CA GLY A 99 3.64 9.25 18.23
C GLY A 99 3.10 7.82 18.43
N PRO A 100 2.24 7.31 17.54
CA PRO A 100 1.98 7.84 16.20
C PRO A 100 1.14 9.11 16.21
N ILE A 101 1.47 10.01 15.29
CA ILE A 101 0.62 11.13 14.87
C ILE A 101 -0.11 10.68 13.59
N LEU A 102 -1.43 10.86 13.52
CA LEU A 102 -2.17 10.53 12.29
C LEU A 102 -2.20 11.72 11.35
N LEU A 103 -2.12 11.41 10.07
CA LEU A 103 -2.18 12.38 9.00
C LEU A 103 -3.52 12.20 8.28
N LEU A 104 -4.38 13.23 8.36
CA LEU A 104 -5.68 13.23 7.70
C LEU A 104 -5.72 14.20 6.52
N GLY A 105 -6.32 13.79 5.40
CA GLY A 105 -6.65 14.68 4.30
C GLY A 105 -7.72 15.72 4.67
N ASN A 106 -7.91 16.70 3.79
CA ASN A 106 -8.94 17.74 3.87
C ASN A 106 -10.36 17.16 4.02
N ASP A 107 -10.60 15.97 3.47
CA ASP A 107 -11.86 15.23 3.54
C ASP A 107 -11.97 14.33 4.78
N GLY A 108 -10.97 14.36 5.67
CA GLY A 108 -10.88 13.53 6.87
C GLY A 108 -10.41 12.10 6.61
N SER A 109 -9.96 11.78 5.39
CA SER A 109 -9.43 10.47 5.04
C SER A 109 -8.07 10.23 5.68
N LEU A 110 -7.81 9.01 6.18
CA LEU A 110 -6.49 8.66 6.71
C LEU A 110 -5.50 8.46 5.56
N ILE A 111 -4.52 9.37 5.47
CA ILE A 111 -3.53 9.39 4.37
C ILE A 111 -2.15 8.91 4.81
N GLY A 112 -1.86 8.93 6.12
CA GLY A 112 -0.58 8.47 6.65
C GLY A 112 -0.50 8.52 8.18
N MET A 113 0.69 8.26 8.69
CA MET A 113 1.07 8.49 10.08
C MET A 113 2.52 8.98 10.15
N GLU A 114 2.87 9.59 11.27
CA GLU A 114 4.20 10.14 11.55
C GLU A 114 4.69 9.66 12.91
N TYR A 115 6.00 9.42 13.01
CA TYR A 115 6.73 9.21 14.25
C TYR A 115 7.92 10.16 14.35
N MET A 116 8.16 10.70 15.54
CA MET A 116 9.28 11.58 15.82
C MET A 116 10.27 10.88 16.76
N PHE A 117 11.43 10.48 16.24
CA PHE A 117 12.48 9.82 17.03
C PHE A 117 13.61 10.80 17.36
N THR A 118 13.79 11.15 18.62
CA THR A 118 15.02 11.84 19.04
C THR A 118 16.21 10.88 19.00
N LEU A 119 17.42 11.44 18.94
CA LEU A 119 18.64 10.64 19.06
C LEU A 119 18.68 9.86 20.39
N ASP A 120 18.31 10.51 21.49
CA ASP A 120 18.26 9.89 22.82
C ASP A 120 17.32 8.67 22.84
N MET A 121 16.15 8.75 22.20
CA MET A 121 15.23 7.60 22.09
C MET A 121 15.85 6.42 21.32
N LEU A 122 16.61 6.70 20.26
CA LEU A 122 17.28 5.65 19.48
C LEU A 122 18.46 5.03 20.24
N GLU A 123 19.16 5.80 21.06
CA GLU A 123 20.21 5.28 21.93
C GLU A 123 19.64 4.40 23.05
N GLU A 124 18.50 4.78 23.63
CA GLU A 124 17.79 4.01 24.66
C GLU A 124 17.05 2.80 24.09
N ALA A 125 16.74 2.79 22.79
CA ALA A 125 16.02 1.72 22.12
C ALA A 125 16.73 0.36 22.17
N THR A 126 18.01 0.30 22.53
CA THR A 126 18.77 -0.94 22.70
C THR A 126 19.27 -1.07 24.14
N VAL A 127 18.81 -2.10 24.85
CA VAL A 127 19.34 -2.46 26.17
C VAL A 127 20.27 -3.65 26.07
N MET A 128 21.35 -3.65 26.84
CA MET A 128 22.25 -4.80 26.93
C MET A 128 21.69 -5.80 27.95
N THR A 129 21.39 -7.03 27.51
CA THR A 129 20.98 -8.14 28.38
C THR A 129 22.10 -9.17 28.50
N PRO A 130 22.01 -10.13 29.45
CA PRO A 130 22.96 -11.24 29.54
C PRO A 130 23.05 -12.10 28.28
N ASN A 131 22.07 -12.00 27.37
CA ASN A 131 21.99 -12.76 26.12
C ASN A 131 22.47 -11.96 24.89
N GLY A 132 22.77 -10.66 25.04
CA GLY A 132 23.18 -9.76 23.96
C GLY A 132 22.43 -8.42 24.00
N PRO A 133 22.68 -7.51 23.04
CA PRO A 133 21.82 -6.35 22.84
C PRO A 133 20.40 -6.81 22.46
N GLU A 134 19.40 -6.33 23.18
CA GLU A 134 17.98 -6.49 22.87
C GLU A 134 17.38 -5.10 22.60
N SER A 135 16.54 -4.99 21.57
CA SER A 135 15.81 -3.74 21.32
C SER A 135 14.61 -3.65 22.26
N ILE A 136 14.54 -2.64 23.12
CA ILE A 136 13.32 -2.35 23.91
C ILE A 136 12.29 -1.59 23.10
N LEU A 137 12.73 -0.89 22.06
CA LEU A 137 11.85 -0.39 21.01
C LEU A 137 11.70 -1.49 19.96
N GLU A 138 11.09 -2.60 20.38
CA GLU A 138 10.65 -3.60 19.44
C GLU A 138 9.35 -3.09 18.81
N LEU A 139 9.47 -2.53 17.61
CA LEU A 139 8.32 -2.25 16.73
C LEU A 139 7.79 -3.56 16.12
N GLU A 140 7.86 -4.68 16.88
CA GLU A 140 7.46 -6.00 16.40
C GLU A 140 5.95 -5.99 16.15
N GLY A 141 5.63 -6.25 14.88
CA GLY A 141 4.29 -6.21 14.39
C GLY A 141 3.68 -4.83 14.47
N LEU A 142 4.40 -3.75 14.08
CA LEU A 142 3.83 -2.47 13.62
C LEU A 142 2.54 -2.79 12.87
N PRO A 143 1.40 -2.75 13.55
CA PRO A 143 0.19 -2.90 12.84
C PRO A 143 0.01 -1.47 12.34
N VAL A 144 -0.07 -1.28 11.04
CA VAL A 144 -0.84 -0.13 10.58
C VAL A 144 -2.27 -0.20 11.18
N THR A 145 -2.67 -1.32 11.79
CA THR A 145 -3.61 -1.39 12.93
C THR A 145 -3.18 -0.49 14.06
N ILE A 146 -3.51 0.79 13.92
CA ILE A 146 -3.88 1.65 15.03
C ILE A 146 -5.03 0.90 15.72
N PRO A 147 -4.80 0.19 16.85
CA PRO A 147 -5.77 -0.78 17.38
C PRO A 147 -7.09 -0.08 17.74
N ASP A 148 -7.00 1.18 18.14
CA ASP A 148 -8.13 2.06 18.43
C ASP A 148 -8.98 2.40 17.18
N LEU A 149 -8.40 2.33 15.98
CA LEU A 149 -9.12 2.54 14.72
C LEU A 149 -9.59 1.24 14.06
N GLY A 150 -9.06 0.08 14.46
CA GLY A 150 -9.47 -1.22 13.93
C GLY A 150 -9.19 -1.43 12.42
N ILE A 151 -8.23 -0.70 11.85
CA ILE A 151 -7.89 -0.73 10.41
C ILE A 151 -6.42 -1.04 10.20
N THR A 152 -6.05 -1.85 9.21
CA THR A 152 -4.63 -2.07 8.85
C THR A 152 -4.35 -1.56 7.43
N PRO A 153 -4.08 -0.25 7.24
CA PRO A 153 -3.68 0.28 5.95
C PRO A 153 -2.42 -0.42 5.39
N ALA A 154 -2.41 -0.74 4.10
CA ALA A 154 -1.20 -1.10 3.36
C ALA A 154 -0.28 0.12 3.11
N VAL A 155 0.95 0.10 3.59
CA VAL A 155 1.91 1.18 3.33
C VAL A 155 2.17 1.36 1.83
N ASN A 156 2.04 2.59 1.33
CA ASN A 156 2.39 2.95 -0.05
C ASN A 156 3.87 3.33 -0.15
N HIS A 157 4.30 4.30 0.66
CA HIS A 157 5.68 4.76 0.73
C HIS A 157 6.02 5.35 2.10
N MET A 158 7.30 5.65 2.31
CA MET A 158 7.83 6.21 3.56
C MET A 158 8.85 7.31 3.25
N ASN A 159 8.84 8.39 4.03
CA ASN A 159 9.89 9.41 4.06
C ASN A 159 10.54 9.39 5.45
N ILE A 160 11.86 9.58 5.49
CA ILE A 160 12.64 9.72 6.72
C ILE A 160 13.48 10.98 6.56
N GLU A 161 13.22 11.98 7.39
CA GLU A 161 13.94 13.25 7.40
C GLU A 161 14.63 13.46 8.74
N TYR A 162 15.91 13.86 8.72
CA TYR A 162 16.62 14.24 9.93
C TYR A 162 16.60 15.76 10.09
N LEU A 163 16.07 16.23 11.21
CA LEU A 163 15.93 17.64 11.55
C LEU A 163 16.89 17.98 12.71
N PRO A 164 18.11 18.47 12.43
CA PRO A 164 19.13 18.70 13.45
C PRO A 164 18.79 19.84 14.44
N HIS A 165 17.74 20.61 14.16
CA HIS A 165 17.28 21.73 14.97
C HIS A 165 15.78 21.65 15.30
N GLY A 166 15.13 20.51 14.98
CA GLY A 166 13.68 20.35 15.06
C GLY A 166 12.89 21.28 14.14
N HIS A 167 11.59 21.40 14.41
CA HIS A 167 10.66 22.28 13.70
C HIS A 167 9.60 22.84 14.68
N GLU A 168 8.72 23.73 14.20
CA GLU A 168 7.63 24.25 15.03
C GLU A 168 6.74 23.10 15.52
N GLY A 169 6.55 23.00 16.85
CA GLY A 169 5.85 21.89 17.50
C GLY A 169 6.78 20.88 18.18
N PHE A 170 8.03 20.74 17.71
CA PHE A 170 9.04 19.90 18.34
C PHE A 170 10.47 20.40 18.04
N ASP A 171 11.09 21.08 19.01
CA ASP A 171 12.33 21.86 18.83
C ASP A 171 13.63 21.09 19.13
N GLN A 172 13.54 19.77 19.35
CA GLN A 172 14.68 18.91 19.62
C GLN A 172 15.23 18.31 18.32
N PRO A 173 16.50 17.90 18.24
CA PRO A 173 16.98 17.13 17.10
C PRO A 173 16.28 15.77 17.01
N HIS A 174 15.64 15.47 15.89
CA HIS A 174 14.90 14.22 15.71
C HIS A 174 14.84 13.78 14.24
N PHE A 175 14.40 12.54 14.04
CA PHE A 175 13.96 12.01 12.76
C PHE A 175 12.44 12.06 12.68
N ASP A 176 11.93 12.69 11.62
CA ASP A 176 10.54 12.53 11.21
C ASP A 176 10.42 11.36 10.27
N ILE A 177 9.62 10.37 10.67
CA ILE A 177 9.33 9.19 9.87
C ILE A 177 7.87 9.25 9.46
N HIS A 178 7.64 9.67 8.22
CA HIS A 178 6.32 9.71 7.63
C HIS A 178 6.04 8.41 6.88
N ILE A 179 4.92 7.77 7.20
CA ILE A 179 4.46 6.55 6.56
C ILE A 179 3.16 6.89 5.85
N TYR A 180 3.20 6.90 4.52
CA TYR A 180 2.04 7.22 3.71
C TYR A 180 1.34 5.97 3.23
N PHE A 181 0.03 6.08 3.19
CA PHE A 181 -0.85 5.01 2.79
C PHE A 181 -1.44 5.24 1.39
N VAL A 182 -1.29 6.44 0.86
CA VAL A 182 -1.75 6.86 -0.47
C VAL A 182 -0.54 7.15 -1.37
N ASP A 183 -0.76 7.15 -2.69
CA ASP A 183 0.24 7.64 -3.64
C ASP A 183 0.40 9.17 -3.58
N GLU A 184 1.46 9.70 -4.21
CA GLU A 184 1.81 11.12 -4.16
C GLU A 184 0.76 12.04 -4.82
N GLU A 185 0.11 11.58 -5.88
CA GLU A 185 -0.97 12.32 -6.56
C GLU A 185 -2.17 12.48 -5.61
N THR A 186 -2.58 11.38 -4.98
CA THR A 186 -3.65 11.36 -3.98
C THR A 186 -3.29 12.19 -2.75
N LEU A 187 -2.05 12.07 -2.26
CA LEU A 187 -1.53 12.87 -1.14
C LEU A 187 -1.62 14.36 -1.45
N THR A 188 -1.15 14.77 -2.63
CA THR A 188 -1.22 16.16 -3.07
C THR A 188 -2.68 16.63 -3.11
N ASN A 189 -3.55 15.90 -3.79
CA ASN A 189 -4.96 16.26 -3.94
C ASN A 189 -5.72 16.38 -2.61
N LEU A 190 -5.35 15.56 -1.62
CA LEU A 190 -6.01 15.55 -0.30
C LEU A 190 -5.43 16.56 0.69
N THR A 191 -4.31 17.22 0.35
CA THR A 191 -3.62 18.16 1.26
C THR A 191 -3.52 19.58 0.73
N THR A 192 -4.08 19.84 -0.45
CA THR A 192 -4.28 21.18 -1.04
C THR A 192 -5.74 21.60 -1.00
#